data_AF-A0A972ZYS5-F1
#
_entry.id   AF-A0A972ZYS5-F1
#
_cell.length_a   1.000
_cell.length_b   1.000
_cell.length_c   1.000
_cell.angle_alpha   90.00
_cell.angle_beta   90.00
_cell.angle_gamma   90.00
#
_symmetry.space_group_name_H-M   'P 1'
#
loop_
_entity.id
_entity.type
_entity.pdbx_description
1 polymer ?
#
loop_
_entity_poly.entity_id
_entity_poly.type
_entity_poly.pdbx_seq_one_letter_code
_entity_poly.pdbx_strand_id
1 'polypeptide(L)' 'VFLCHPPHAVFGGQTYAEMLMSPSIHFRHRQYTNVGWVDGHVSQEQASHHGGANVYGANSKSTRLGWFTPLNNSLFDLE' A
#
# COMPACT_ATOMS: atom_id res chain seq x y z
N VAL A 1 -11.09 -5.73 10.06
CA VAL A 1 -10.90 -4.68 9.04
C VAL A 1 -9.59 -4.01 9.37
N PHE A 2 -8.56 -4.18 8.53
CA PHE A 2 -7.31 -3.43 8.65
C PHE A 2 -7.37 -2.28 7.65
N LEU A 3 -7.00 -1.07 8.07
CA LEU A 3 -6.88 0.08 7.17
C LEU A 3 -5.59 -0.07 6.35
N CYS A 4 -5.68 0.14 5.05
CA CYS A 4 -4.52 0.19 4.16
C CYS A 4 -3.91 1.59 4.21
N HIS A 5 -2.58 1.68 4.11
CA HIS A 5 -1.86 2.94 4.15
C HIS A 5 -1.26 3.29 2.77
N PRO A 6 -1.30 4.57 2.36
CA PRO A 6 -0.71 5.01 1.10
C PRO A 6 0.82 4.79 1.08
N PRO A 7 1.43 4.67 -0.11
CA PRO A 7 2.87 4.51 -0.24
C PRO A 7 3.65 5.76 0.16
N HIS A 8 3.17 6.96 -0.20
CA HIS A 8 3.94 8.20 -0.01
C HIS A 8 3.40 9.02 1.15
N ALA A 9 4.33 9.56 1.96
CA ALA A 9 3.97 10.46 3.04
C ALA A 9 3.42 11.80 2.51
N VAL A 10 2.43 12.35 3.22
CA VAL A 10 1.87 13.69 2.94
C VAL A 10 2.20 14.60 4.13
N PHE A 11 2.91 15.69 3.89
CA PHE A 11 3.17 16.74 4.88
C PHE A 11 2.73 18.09 4.34
N GLY A 12 1.95 18.85 5.11
CA GLY A 12 1.46 20.17 4.69
C GLY A 12 0.62 20.15 3.39
N GLY A 13 -0.02 19.02 3.07
CA GLY A 13 -0.77 18.83 1.82
C GLY A 13 0.08 18.49 0.59
N GLN A 14 1.41 18.38 0.73
CA GLN A 14 2.30 17.97 -0.35
C GLN A 14 2.68 16.49 -0.20
N THR A 15 2.66 15.75 -1.32
CA THR A 15 3.09 14.34 -1.37
C THR A 15 4.59 14.27 -1.58
N TYR A 16 5.29 13.53 -0.71
CA TYR A 16 6.73 13.33 -0.78
C TYR A 16 7.04 11.96 -1.39
N ALA A 17 7.18 11.93 -2.72
CA ALA A 17 7.38 10.68 -3.49
C ALA A 17 8.68 9.92 -3.15
N GLU A 18 9.64 10.61 -2.55
CA GLU A 18 10.94 10.07 -2.10
C GLU A 18 10.79 9.24 -0.80
N MET A 19 9.69 9.39 -0.07
CA MET A 19 9.52 8.84 1.27
C MET A 19 8.41 7.78 1.31
N LEU A 20 8.84 6.53 1.10
CA LEU A 20 7.95 5.37 1.23
C LEU A 20 7.66 5.05 2.70
N MET A 21 6.38 4.91 3.00
CA MET A 21 5.89 4.44 4.30
C MET A 21 6.20 2.95 4.51
N SER A 22 5.93 2.41 5.70
CA SER A 22 5.98 0.95 5.90
C SER A 22 4.72 0.30 5.32
N PRO A 23 4.83 -0.72 4.46
CA PRO A 23 3.66 -1.36 3.86
C PRO A 23 2.88 -2.17 4.90
N SER A 24 1.55 -2.22 4.74
CA SER A 24 0.63 -2.91 5.66
C SER A 24 -0.31 -3.91 4.98
N ILE A 25 -0.23 -4.06 3.65
CA ILE A 25 -1.14 -4.90 2.86
C ILE A 25 -0.47 -6.24 2.55
N HIS A 26 -1.10 -7.35 2.94
CA HIS A 26 -0.65 -8.69 2.59
C HIS A 26 -1.15 -9.10 1.21
N PHE A 27 -0.23 -9.47 0.33
CA PHE A 27 -0.56 -10.07 -0.95
C PHE A 27 -0.45 -11.60 -0.84
N ARG A 28 -1.58 -12.28 -0.94
CA ARG A 28 -1.71 -13.75 -0.91
C ARG A 28 -2.34 -14.21 -2.22
N HIS A 29 -2.29 -15.50 -2.55
CA HIS A 29 -2.93 -16.03 -3.78
C HIS A 29 -2.40 -15.39 -5.08
N ARG A 30 -1.16 -15.73 -5.47
CA ARG A 30 -0.54 -15.29 -6.74
C ARG A 30 -0.33 -13.77 -6.86
N GLN A 31 0.08 -13.11 -5.78
CA GLN A 31 0.39 -11.67 -5.71
C GLN A 31 -0.81 -10.72 -5.75
N TYR A 32 -1.99 -11.19 -5.33
CA TYR A 32 -3.21 -10.37 -5.27
C TYR A 32 -3.68 -10.13 -3.83
N THR A 33 -4.59 -9.18 -3.67
CA THR A 33 -5.37 -8.99 -2.45
C THR A 33 -6.77 -8.55 -2.81
N ASN A 34 -7.75 -8.88 -1.97
CA ASN A 34 -9.11 -8.35 -2.13
C ASN A 34 -9.22 -7.08 -1.29
N VAL A 35 -9.64 -5.97 -1.90
CA VAL A 35 -9.80 -4.67 -1.24
C VAL A 35 -11.28 -4.34 -1.18
N GLY A 36 -11.76 -4.04 0.01
CA GLY A 36 -13.08 -3.45 0.23
C GLY A 36 -12.93 -1.94 0.38
N TRP A 37 -13.65 -1.19 -0.44
CA TRP A 37 -13.57 0.26 -0.50
C TRP A 37 -14.69 0.91 0.32
N VAL A 38 -14.51 2.18 0.65
CA VAL A 38 -15.45 2.94 1.51
C VAL A 38 -16.81 3.16 0.83
N ASP A 39 -16.85 3.18 -0.50
CA ASP A 39 -18.07 3.24 -1.32
C ASP A 39 -18.83 1.89 -1.41
N GLY A 40 -18.30 0.83 -0.79
CA GLY A 40 -18.91 -0.49 -0.70
C GLY A 40 -18.53 -1.46 -1.82
N HIS A 41 -17.73 -1.06 -2.80
CA HIS A 41 -17.28 -2.01 -3.83
C HIS A 41 -16.13 -2.87 -3.33
N VAL A 42 -15.94 -4.03 -3.98
CA VAL A 42 -14.83 -4.95 -3.73
C VAL A 42 -14.10 -5.19 -5.04
N SER A 43 -12.78 -4.97 -5.05
CA SER A 43 -11.92 -5.24 -6.20
C SER A 43 -10.79 -6.19 -5.83
N GLN A 44 -10.15 -6.76 -6.85
CA GLN A 44 -8.92 -7.53 -6.71
C GLN A 44 -7.75 -6.67 -7.17
N GLU A 45 -6.84 -6.38 -6.24
CA GLU A 45 -5.68 -5.53 -6.51
C GLU A 45 -4.40 -6.36 -6.57
N GLN A 46 -3.55 -6.04 -7.54
CA GLN A 46 -2.26 -6.71 -7.74
C GLN A 46 -1.15 -5.96 -7.00
N ALA A 47 -0.19 -6.69 -6.45
CA ALA A 47 1.02 -6.10 -5.86
C ALA A 47 1.79 -5.29 -6.92
N SER A 48 2.09 -4.02 -6.61
CA SER A 48 3.01 -3.18 -7.38
C SER A 48 4.45 -3.47 -6.99
N HIS A 49 4.75 -3.29 -5.71
CA HIS A 49 6.08 -3.43 -5.14
C HIS A 49 5.98 -4.02 -3.73
N HIS A 50 6.84 -5.00 -3.44
CA HIS A 50 7.02 -5.47 -2.08
C HIS A 50 8.11 -4.61 -1.44
N GLY A 51 7.76 -3.88 -0.38
CA GLY A 51 8.73 -3.06 0.34
C GLY A 51 9.97 -3.89 0.72
N GLY A 52 11.14 -3.24 0.70
CA GLY A 52 12.39 -3.85 1.16
C GLY A 52 12.46 -3.93 2.69
N ALA A 53 13.63 -3.67 3.24
CA ALA A 53 13.76 -3.41 4.67
C ALA A 53 13.01 -2.11 5.01
N ASN A 54 12.09 -2.17 5.97
CA ASN A 54 11.41 -0.98 6.47
C ASN A 54 12.28 -0.25 7.52
N VAL A 55 11.84 0.94 7.93
CA VAL A 55 12.54 1.77 8.93
C VAL A 55 12.70 1.11 10.31
N TYR A 56 11.97 0.03 10.57
CA TYR A 56 12.04 -0.77 11.80
C TYR A 56 12.90 -2.04 11.65
N GLY A 57 13.61 -2.19 10.54
CA GLY A 57 14.50 -3.34 10.27
C GLY A 57 13.76 -4.61 9.83
N ALA A 58 12.44 -4.58 9.67
CA ALA A 58 11.68 -5.72 9.17
C ALA A 58 11.70 -5.79 7.64
N ASN A 59 11.92 -6.98 7.10
CA ASN A 59 11.90 -7.23 5.66
C ASN A 59 10.46 -7.47 5.19
N SER A 60 9.83 -6.45 4.62
CA SER A 60 8.43 -6.50 4.19
C SER A 60 8.21 -7.49 3.04
N LYS A 61 9.23 -7.68 2.18
CA LYS A 61 9.21 -8.68 1.12
C LYS A 61 9.14 -10.10 1.67
N SER A 62 9.81 -10.39 2.78
CA SER A 62 9.79 -11.72 3.41
C SER A 62 8.40 -12.11 3.92
N THR A 63 7.59 -11.12 4.32
CA THR A 63 6.21 -11.30 4.80
C THR A 63 5.16 -11.05 3.72
N ARG A 64 5.58 -10.74 2.47
CA ARG A 64 4.69 -10.37 1.35
C ARG A 64 3.82 -9.15 1.65
N LEU A 65 4.37 -8.19 2.38
CA LEU A 65 3.79 -6.87 2.58
C LEU A 65 4.18 -5.93 1.44
N GLY A 66 3.22 -5.14 0.94
CA GLY A 66 3.48 -4.16 -0.11
C GLY A 66 2.36 -3.15 -0.30
N TRP A 67 2.31 -2.58 -1.50
CA TRP A 67 1.23 -1.72 -2.01
C TRP A 67 0.70 -2.26 -3.33
N PHE A 68 -0.54 -1.92 -3.65
CA PHE A 68 -1.13 -2.24 -4.95
C PHE A 68 -0.76 -1.21 -6.00
N THR A 69 -0.93 -1.56 -7.27
CA THR A 69 -0.71 -0.65 -8.42
C THR A 69 -1.93 0.27 -8.59
N PRO A 70 -1.74 1.56 -8.94
CA PRO A 70 -0.47 2.28 -9.11
C PRO A 70 0.23 2.63 -7.79
N LEU A 71 1.57 2.74 -7.81
CA LEU A 71 2.38 3.11 -6.64
C LEU A 71 2.33 4.63 -6.37
N ASN A 72 1.13 5.14 -6.13
CA ASN A 72 0.87 6.52 -5.76
C ASN A 72 -0.31 6.59 -4.77
N ASN A 73 -0.68 7.79 -4.34
CA ASN A 73 -1.76 8.00 -3.38
C ASN A 73 -3.13 8.17 -4.04
N SER A 74 -3.23 8.10 -5.38
CA SER A 74 -4.47 8.41 -6.12
C SER A 74 -5.66 7.51 -5.79
N LEU A 75 -5.42 6.31 -5.23
CA LEU A 75 -6.47 5.41 -4.77
C LEU A 75 -6.87 5.64 -3.30
N PHE A 76 -6.09 6.43 -2.56
CA PHE A 76 -6.34 6.72 -1.14
C PHE A 76 -6.94 8.11 -0.93
N ASP A 77 -6.64 9.04 -1.84
CA ASP A 77 -7.15 10.41 -1.79
C ASP A 77 -8.45 10.51 -2.59
N LEU A 78 -9.53 10.96 -1.94
CA LEU A 78 -10.74 11.45 -2.61
C LEU A 78 -10.41 12.86 -3.14
N GLU A 79 -10.66 13.10 -4.43
CA GLU A 79 -10.69 14.48 -4.97
C GLU A 79 -11.69 15.36 -4.23
#